data_AF-A0A9D9Q6V3-F1
#
_entry.id   AF-A0A9D9Q6V3-F1
#
_cell.length_a   1.000
_cell.length_b   1.000
_cell.length_c   1.000
_cell.angle_alpha   90.00
_cell.angle_beta   90.00
_cell.angle_gamma   90.00
#
_symmetry.space_group_name_H-M   'P 1'
#
loop_
_entity.id
_entity.type
_entity.pdbx_description
1 polymer ?
#
loop_
_entity_poly.entity_id
_entity_poly.type
_entity_poly.pdbx_seq_one_letter_code
_entity_poly.pdbx_strand_id
1 'polypeptide(L)'
;MKRIYLILIAILVAAQTALAIEPAAEDPQTPDEIRAAAREQVISSLNLSKEARNRFEPIYDEYRAALTKATRTVNEQLDEATPLNSMKINLMSVAATAQVKLDYIDRFAEVLSSAQIHQLYNSEGSLAWTIRRVAGVDFKGNVSMNDNTFYLDSALYWQLANESDKNEVLSYVKDVMNDPRTRTYVLADDGKLLPIESVPAPEVKQQYYRLNGKRTPLLTPTGQIIEQDYGKVVNYHTLRVDGRIKVIIDPSVSTLKVRCDRAFMDIVKYNMRDGELSLSLDHKKHPAWTGEMKVEVYLPVSSHLSRISANNTASVQIKDRLRADVLTFDVNNRASVSATSHLYAQKVTVNANNYSKFNASVHTTNRDLSVMENGMVIYNVNNRAVVSGTVVTKTFVAKVNNYADLNGDTECYNARYVLTNRAELKGNISAHTLRMELNNYSDVRSTQITFEQSAVFELCNRSEITAQRISGEKLSAQLENYSKLNIGSGRASEGYVSLSGRSECNSSNFNMRNFTIKANDYSIANVYSTGSLRLITTSPSARINYSGNCQVEKSAPSINRK
;
A
#
# COMPACT_ATOMS: atom_id res chain seq x y z
N MET A 1 16.50 -0.54 61.68
CA MET A 1 17.35 0.41 60.91
C MET A 1 17.53 -0.06 59.46
N LYS A 2 16.40 -0.21 58.74
CA LYS A 2 16.29 -0.64 57.32
C LYS A 2 16.09 0.55 56.36
N ARG A 3 16.45 1.78 56.77
CA ARG A 3 16.23 3.02 55.98
C ARG A 3 17.52 3.69 55.48
N ILE A 4 18.67 3.05 55.64
CA ILE A 4 19.96 3.54 55.11
C ILE A 4 20.52 2.59 54.01
N TYR A 5 19.98 1.37 53.86
CA TYR A 5 20.43 0.39 52.86
C TYR A 5 19.73 0.49 51.48
N LEU A 6 18.62 1.24 51.37
CA LEU A 6 17.84 1.40 50.12
C LEU A 6 18.30 2.58 49.23
N ILE A 7 19.19 3.44 49.74
CA ILE A 7 19.73 4.59 49.00
C ILE A 7 21.14 4.30 48.44
N LEU A 8 21.80 3.21 48.88
CA LEU A 8 23.17 2.87 48.49
C LEU A 8 23.30 1.87 47.33
N ILE A 9 22.22 1.16 46.95
CA ILE A 9 22.28 0.15 45.85
C ILE A 9 21.95 0.76 44.46
N ALA A 10 21.33 1.94 44.39
CA ALA A 10 21.05 2.61 43.11
C ALA A 10 22.20 3.48 42.57
N ILE A 11 23.28 3.67 43.34
CA ILE A 11 24.42 4.56 42.99
C ILE A 11 25.69 3.77 42.61
N LEU A 12 25.73 2.44 42.76
CA LEU A 12 26.96 1.65 42.52
C LEU A 12 27.00 0.83 41.21
N VAL A 13 26.26 1.23 40.17
CA VAL A 13 26.45 0.68 38.81
C VAL A 13 26.87 1.79 37.84
N ALA A 14 27.89 2.54 38.26
CA ALA A 14 28.72 3.35 37.38
C ALA A 14 30.16 3.43 37.92
N ALA A 15 30.78 2.29 38.22
CA ALA A 15 32.24 2.13 38.13
C ALA A 15 32.65 0.64 38.18
N GLN A 16 32.97 0.10 37.00
CA GLN A 16 33.88 -1.02 36.75
C GLN A 16 33.42 -2.48 36.97
N THR A 17 33.78 -3.26 35.95
CA THR A 17 33.91 -4.72 35.83
C THR A 17 32.70 -5.53 35.36
N ALA A 18 32.95 -6.26 34.28
CA ALA A 18 32.08 -7.24 33.64
C ALA A 18 31.82 -8.44 34.56
N LEU A 19 30.56 -8.88 34.68
CA LEU A 19 30.12 -10.26 34.46
C LEU A 19 28.58 -10.35 34.65
N ALA A 20 27.98 -11.32 33.96
CA ALA A 20 26.56 -11.56 33.83
C ALA A 20 25.80 -11.83 35.14
N ILE A 21 24.62 -11.24 35.33
CA ILE A 21 23.51 -11.76 36.16
C ILE A 21 22.17 -11.33 35.54
N GLU A 22 21.23 -12.27 35.38
CA GLU A 22 19.85 -12.09 34.88
C GLU A 22 18.97 -11.24 35.83
N PRO A 23 17.90 -10.56 35.35
CA PRO A 23 17.04 -9.76 36.22
C PRO A 23 15.87 -10.59 36.77
N ALA A 24 15.71 -10.57 38.10
CA ALA A 24 14.46 -10.93 38.78
C ALA A 24 13.52 -9.72 38.80
N ALA A 25 12.22 -9.97 38.57
CA ALA A 25 11.16 -8.98 38.42
C ALA A 25 10.69 -8.40 39.76
N GLU A 26 10.55 -7.07 39.86
CA GLU A 26 9.80 -6.36 40.92
C GLU A 26 8.95 -5.21 40.31
N ASP A 27 7.84 -4.90 40.99
CA ASP A 27 6.62 -4.15 40.64
C ASP A 27 6.77 -2.81 39.86
N PRO A 28 5.81 -2.43 38.97
CA PRO A 28 5.90 -1.19 38.20
C PRO A 28 5.45 0.04 39.02
N GLN A 29 6.39 0.93 39.35
CA GLN A 29 6.09 2.27 39.87
C GLN A 29 5.30 3.10 38.86
N THR A 30 4.30 3.84 39.32
CA THR A 30 3.51 4.71 38.42
C THR A 30 4.32 5.95 37.98
N PRO A 31 4.07 6.53 36.79
CA PRO A 31 4.81 7.70 36.31
C PRO A 31 4.75 8.92 37.25
N ASP A 32 3.67 9.06 38.01
CA ASP A 32 3.48 10.18 38.94
C ASP A 32 4.27 10.00 40.25
N GLU A 33 4.44 8.76 40.72
CA GLU A 33 5.31 8.44 41.87
C GLU A 33 6.79 8.67 41.53
N ILE A 34 7.20 8.33 40.31
CA ILE A 34 8.56 8.60 39.80
C ILE A 34 8.80 10.10 39.69
N ARG A 35 7.80 10.88 39.24
CA ARG A 35 7.89 12.35 39.12
C ARG A 35 7.93 13.05 40.49
N ALA A 36 7.22 12.55 41.48
CA ALA A 36 7.26 13.08 42.85
C ALA A 36 8.60 12.79 43.54
N ALA A 37 9.13 11.56 43.40
CA ALA A 37 10.44 11.19 43.93
C ALA A 37 11.58 11.98 43.25
N ALA A 38 11.45 12.20 41.95
CA ALA A 38 12.33 13.04 41.15
C ALA A 38 12.38 14.50 41.64
N ARG A 39 11.23 15.09 41.94
CA ARG A 39 11.11 16.45 42.47
C ARG A 39 11.89 16.62 43.78
N GLU A 40 11.70 15.71 44.73
CA GLU A 40 12.41 15.74 46.01
C GLU A 40 13.92 15.56 45.85
N GLN A 41 14.36 14.73 44.89
CA GLN A 41 15.78 14.56 44.61
C GLN A 41 16.43 15.87 44.12
N VAL A 42 15.77 16.62 43.23
CA VAL A 42 16.29 17.92 42.76
C VAL A 42 16.31 18.93 43.91
N ILE A 43 15.24 19.05 44.70
CA ILE A 43 15.20 19.99 45.83
C ILE A 43 16.27 19.64 46.88
N SER A 44 16.47 18.36 47.17
CA SER A 44 17.50 17.91 48.12
C SER A 44 18.92 18.18 47.62
N SER A 45 19.15 18.11 46.31
CA SER A 45 20.48 18.35 45.71
C SER A 45 20.97 19.79 45.85
N LEU A 46 20.06 20.75 46.02
CA LEU A 46 20.38 22.19 46.10
C LEU A 46 20.83 22.66 47.49
N ASN A 47 20.67 21.80 48.50
CA ASN A 47 21.07 22.05 49.88
C ASN A 47 20.57 23.41 50.43
N LEU A 48 19.29 23.73 50.20
CA LEU A 48 18.69 25.02 50.55
C LEU A 48 18.37 25.13 52.05
N SER A 49 18.51 26.34 52.61
CA SER A 49 17.97 26.64 53.94
C SER A 49 16.44 26.54 53.94
N LYS A 50 15.81 26.37 55.10
CA LYS A 50 14.35 26.23 55.22
C LYS A 50 13.59 27.41 54.60
N GLU A 51 14.13 28.62 54.72
CA GLU A 51 13.54 29.85 54.18
C GLU A 51 13.74 29.97 52.66
N ALA A 52 14.93 29.62 52.15
CA ALA A 52 15.18 29.58 50.70
C ALA A 52 14.37 28.48 50.01
N ARG A 53 14.20 27.33 50.67
CA ARG A 53 13.37 26.21 50.19
C ARG A 53 11.90 26.62 50.04
N ASN A 54 11.33 27.30 51.04
CA ASN A 54 9.95 27.80 50.98
C ASN A 54 9.71 28.81 49.84
N ARG A 55 10.74 29.58 49.44
CA ARG A 55 10.68 30.51 48.31
C ARG A 55 10.94 29.85 46.95
N PHE A 56 11.77 28.81 46.92
CA PHE A 56 12.16 28.10 45.69
C PHE A 56 11.09 27.10 45.22
N GLU A 57 10.50 26.32 46.13
CA GLU A 57 9.56 25.24 45.77
C GLU A 57 8.36 25.71 44.90
N PRO A 58 7.68 26.83 45.21
CA PRO A 58 6.57 27.30 44.37
C PRO A 58 7.01 27.66 42.94
N ILE A 59 8.18 28.30 42.81
CA ILE A 59 8.75 28.69 41.50
C ILE A 59 9.12 27.43 40.70
N TYR A 60 9.65 26.41 41.37
CA TYR A 60 10.02 25.15 40.76
C TYR A 60 8.81 24.32 40.30
N ASP A 61 7.72 24.33 41.07
CA ASP A 61 6.47 23.66 40.71
C ASP A 61 5.80 24.32 39.50
N GLU A 62 5.77 25.66 39.45
CA GLU A 62 5.32 26.42 38.27
C GLU A 62 6.16 26.11 37.03
N TYR A 63 7.48 26.07 37.19
CA TYR A 63 8.42 25.72 36.11
C TYR A 63 8.14 24.33 35.52
N ARG A 64 7.95 23.32 36.37
CA ARG A 64 7.66 21.94 35.92
C ARG A 64 6.28 21.83 35.26
N ALA A 65 5.28 22.57 35.74
CA ALA A 65 3.97 22.66 35.11
C ALA A 65 4.05 23.33 33.73
N ALA A 66 4.82 24.41 33.61
CA ALA A 66 5.06 25.11 32.35
C ALA A 66 5.77 24.22 31.31
N LEU A 67 6.78 23.44 31.71
CA LEU A 67 7.45 22.46 30.84
C LEU A 67 6.48 21.39 30.31
N THR A 68 5.60 20.89 31.20
CA THR A 68 4.61 19.87 30.84
C THR A 68 3.58 20.43 29.86
N LYS A 69 3.09 21.66 30.09
CA LYS A 69 2.16 22.35 29.21
C LYS A 69 2.77 22.62 27.84
N ALA A 70 4.00 23.13 27.78
CA ALA A 70 4.73 23.41 26.54
C ALA A 70 4.87 22.17 25.65
N THR A 71 5.18 21.01 26.24
CA THR A 71 5.30 19.74 25.51
C THR A 71 3.95 19.23 24.99
N ARG A 72 2.87 19.39 25.79
CA ARG A 72 1.53 18.92 25.42
C ARG A 72 0.93 19.72 24.25
N THR A 73 1.05 21.04 24.26
CA THR A 73 0.51 21.91 23.20
C THR A 73 1.11 21.59 21.82
N VAL A 74 2.38 21.18 21.77
CA VAL A 74 3.07 20.80 20.52
C VAL A 74 2.57 19.45 19.98
N ASN A 75 2.23 18.50 20.86
CA ASN A 75 1.75 17.17 20.47
C ASN A 75 0.28 17.14 20.00
N GLU A 76 -0.52 18.18 20.29
CA GLU A 76 -1.93 18.29 19.90
C GLU A 76 -2.12 18.82 18.45
N GLN A 77 -1.06 19.23 17.76
CA GLN A 77 -1.08 19.62 16.34
C GLN A 77 -0.78 18.40 15.45
N LEU A 78 -1.82 17.69 14.97
CA LEU A 78 -1.66 16.52 14.08
C LEU A 78 -2.60 16.55 12.86
N ASP A 79 -1.99 16.41 11.68
CA ASP A 79 -2.44 15.50 10.61
C ASP A 79 -1.23 15.16 9.70
N GLU A 80 -0.98 13.86 9.50
CA GLU A 80 0.08 13.20 8.68
C GLU A 80 1.54 13.12 9.21
N ALA A 81 1.98 11.87 9.45
CA ALA A 81 3.34 11.50 9.88
C ALA A 81 4.28 11.28 8.69
N THR A 82 4.86 12.36 8.16
CA THR A 82 6.09 12.29 7.34
C THR A 82 7.33 12.45 8.24
N PRO A 83 8.49 11.89 7.88
CA PRO A 83 9.73 12.07 8.65
C PRO A 83 10.10 13.55 8.91
N LEU A 84 9.86 14.43 7.93
CA LEU A 84 10.07 15.88 8.06
C LEU A 84 9.14 16.51 9.10
N ASN A 85 7.84 16.20 9.07
CA ASN A 85 6.87 16.74 10.02
C ASN A 85 7.13 16.25 11.44
N SER A 86 7.48 14.97 11.62
CA SER A 86 7.87 14.42 12.92
C SER A 86 9.12 15.12 13.49
N MET A 87 10.08 15.47 12.63
CA MET A 87 11.29 16.16 13.05
C MET A 87 11.01 17.62 13.44
N LYS A 88 10.17 18.33 12.70
CA LYS A 88 9.72 19.70 13.05
C LYS A 88 9.00 19.73 14.40
N ILE A 89 8.12 18.78 14.67
CA ILE A 89 7.39 18.67 15.95
C ILE A 89 8.36 18.45 17.12
N ASN A 90 9.32 17.54 16.97
CA ASN A 90 10.34 17.31 18.00
C ASN A 90 11.17 18.58 18.25
N LEU A 91 11.52 19.33 17.21
CA LEU A 91 12.23 20.60 17.31
C LEU A 91 11.40 21.67 18.02
N MET A 92 10.12 21.81 17.68
CA MET A 92 9.18 22.69 18.37
C MET A 92 9.06 22.36 19.85
N SER A 93 8.99 21.07 20.19
CA SER A 93 8.91 20.64 21.58
C SER A 93 10.19 20.98 22.35
N VAL A 94 11.37 20.74 21.77
CA VAL A 94 12.66 21.07 22.41
C VAL A 94 12.78 22.58 22.60
N ALA A 95 12.49 23.38 21.58
CA ALA A 95 12.53 24.82 21.67
C ALA A 95 11.54 25.40 22.69
N ALA A 96 10.30 24.91 22.71
CA ALA A 96 9.30 25.34 23.69
C ALA A 96 9.76 25.03 25.13
N THR A 97 10.41 23.87 25.36
CA THR A 97 10.98 23.56 26.68
C THR A 97 12.23 24.38 27.01
N ALA A 98 13.02 24.78 26.01
CA ALA A 98 14.18 25.66 26.19
C ALA A 98 13.75 27.09 26.53
N GLN A 99 12.71 27.61 25.89
CA GLN A 99 12.16 28.93 26.20
C GLN A 99 11.65 28.99 27.64
N VAL A 100 10.89 27.97 28.08
CA VAL A 100 10.45 27.88 29.48
C VAL A 100 11.65 27.83 30.44
N LYS A 101 12.76 27.20 30.05
CA LYS A 101 14.00 27.24 30.86
C LYS A 101 14.55 28.66 30.97
N LEU A 102 14.68 29.37 29.85
CA LEU A 102 15.19 30.74 29.79
C LEU A 102 14.31 31.71 30.60
N ASP A 103 12.99 31.64 30.45
CA ASP A 103 12.02 32.51 31.12
C ASP A 103 12.06 32.38 32.66
N TYR A 104 12.56 31.24 33.16
CA TYR A 104 12.66 30.96 34.60
C TYR A 104 14.09 31.12 35.16
N ILE A 105 15.12 31.37 34.33
CA ILE A 105 16.51 31.59 34.81
C ILE A 105 16.55 32.77 35.78
N ASP A 106 15.96 33.91 35.41
CA ASP A 106 15.99 35.11 36.25
C ASP A 106 15.19 34.92 37.54
N ARG A 107 14.05 34.21 37.47
CA ARG A 107 13.23 33.86 38.63
C ARG A 107 13.96 32.91 39.59
N PHE A 108 14.78 32.00 39.06
CA PHE A 108 15.63 31.15 39.89
C PHE A 108 16.81 31.92 40.48
N ALA A 109 17.37 32.89 39.76
CA ALA A 109 18.46 33.74 40.25
C ALA A 109 18.06 34.65 41.42
N GLU A 110 16.77 34.94 41.60
CA GLU A 110 16.25 35.66 42.78
C GLU A 110 16.31 34.85 44.08
N VAL A 111 16.38 33.52 43.99
CA VAL A 111 16.29 32.60 45.15
C VAL A 111 17.45 31.61 45.26
N LEU A 112 18.23 31.44 44.20
CA LEU A 112 19.38 30.53 44.12
C LEU A 112 20.66 31.30 43.76
N SER A 113 21.80 30.88 44.32
CA SER A 113 23.11 31.31 43.84
C SER A 113 23.44 30.71 42.47
N SER A 114 24.36 31.31 41.72
CA SER A 114 24.79 30.78 40.41
C SER A 114 25.26 29.33 40.48
N ALA A 115 25.97 28.93 41.54
CA ALA A 115 26.38 27.54 41.75
C ALA A 115 25.19 26.58 41.94
N GLN A 116 24.15 27.03 42.66
CA GLN A 116 22.93 26.26 42.86
C GLN A 116 22.07 26.21 41.60
N ILE A 117 22.06 27.25 40.77
CA ILE A 117 21.41 27.24 39.46
C ILE A 117 22.08 26.22 38.54
N HIS A 118 23.42 26.19 38.51
CA HIS A 118 24.14 25.14 37.78
C HIS A 118 23.82 23.74 38.30
N GLN A 119 23.74 23.57 39.63
CA GLN A 119 23.40 22.28 40.24
C GLN A 119 21.94 21.86 40.00
N LEU A 120 21.01 22.82 39.91
CA LEU A 120 19.61 22.61 39.53
C LEU A 120 19.53 22.03 38.11
N TYR A 121 20.16 22.69 37.14
CA TYR A 121 20.11 22.23 35.75
C TYR A 121 20.82 20.90 35.53
N ASN A 122 21.94 20.66 36.23
CA ASN A 122 22.62 19.37 36.19
C ASN A 122 21.75 18.24 36.77
N SER A 123 21.06 18.51 37.88
CA SER A 123 20.17 17.54 38.52
C SER A 123 18.93 17.26 37.68
N GLU A 124 18.32 18.29 37.09
CA GLU A 124 17.21 18.16 36.13
C GLU A 124 17.63 17.40 34.85
N GLY A 125 18.84 17.63 34.35
CA GLY A 125 19.40 16.90 33.20
C GLY A 125 19.60 15.41 33.50
N SER A 126 20.19 15.09 34.65
CA SER A 126 20.37 13.71 35.12
C SER A 126 19.04 12.99 35.36
N LEU A 127 18.04 13.72 35.86
CA LEU A 127 16.70 13.22 36.09
C LEU A 127 15.97 12.90 34.78
N ALA A 128 16.00 13.82 33.81
CA ALA A 128 15.43 13.62 32.49
C ALA A 128 16.06 12.40 31.79
N TRP A 129 17.37 12.22 31.97
CA TRP A 129 18.12 11.05 31.46
C TRP A 129 17.66 9.74 32.12
N THR A 130 17.40 9.75 33.43
CA THR A 130 16.96 8.57 34.20
C THR A 130 15.52 8.18 33.86
N ILE A 131 14.59 9.15 33.80
CA ILE A 131 13.19 8.91 33.42
C ILE A 131 13.09 8.35 32.00
N ARG A 132 13.88 8.86 31.05
CA ARG A 132 13.90 8.36 29.66
C ARG A 132 14.43 6.93 29.56
N ARG A 133 15.43 6.56 30.37
CA ARG A 133 15.98 5.20 30.41
C ARG A 133 14.98 4.19 30.98
N VAL A 134 14.28 4.55 32.05
CA VAL A 134 13.25 3.69 32.69
C VAL A 134 12.02 3.54 31.79
N ALA A 135 11.64 4.58 31.05
CA ALA A 135 10.55 4.53 30.07
C ALA A 135 10.91 3.76 28.78
N GLY A 136 12.12 3.18 28.67
CA GLY A 136 12.56 2.41 27.49
C GLY A 136 12.76 3.26 26.23
N VAL A 137 12.89 4.59 26.37
CA VAL A 137 13.08 5.50 25.23
C VAL A 137 14.56 5.51 24.86
N ASP A 138 14.89 4.91 23.72
CA ASP A 138 16.24 4.82 23.18
C ASP A 138 16.75 6.21 22.77
N PHE A 139 18.04 6.50 22.99
CA PHE A 139 18.63 7.80 22.64
C PHE A 139 18.79 8.01 21.13
N LYS A 140 18.68 6.94 20.33
CA LYS A 140 18.77 7.01 18.88
C LYS A 140 17.49 7.58 18.28
N GLY A 141 17.63 8.73 17.62
CA GLY A 141 16.54 9.38 16.91
C GLY A 141 15.84 10.52 17.66
N ASN A 142 16.54 11.20 18.58
CA ASN A 142 15.99 12.34 19.32
C ASN A 142 16.77 13.64 19.07
N VAL A 143 16.08 14.76 19.27
CA VAL A 143 16.68 16.10 19.30
C VAL A 143 16.89 16.49 20.77
N SER A 144 18.06 17.05 21.09
CA SER A 144 18.38 17.49 22.46
C SER A 144 19.08 18.84 22.45
N MET A 145 18.96 19.59 23.55
CA MET A 145 19.64 20.87 23.74
C MET A 145 20.31 20.90 25.11
N ASN A 146 21.56 21.36 25.15
CA ASN A 146 22.27 21.71 26.38
C ASN A 146 23.07 23.01 26.17
N ASP A 147 23.05 23.93 27.14
CA ASP A 147 23.87 25.16 27.16
C ASP A 147 24.05 25.85 25.78
N ASN A 148 22.94 26.30 25.18
CA ASN A 148 22.89 26.95 23.85
C ASN A 148 23.41 26.12 22.67
N THR A 149 23.56 24.81 22.86
CA THR A 149 24.05 23.88 21.84
C THR A 149 22.95 22.91 21.47
N PHE A 150 22.58 22.90 20.19
CA PHE A 150 21.60 21.98 19.64
C PHE A 150 22.30 20.72 19.13
N TYR A 151 21.82 19.58 19.60
CA TYR A 151 22.29 18.26 19.18
C TYR A 151 21.25 17.61 18.29
N LEU A 152 21.64 17.39 17.04
CA LEU A 152 20.87 16.60 16.10
C LEU A 152 21.52 15.22 15.98
N ASP A 153 20.72 14.17 16.20
CA ASP A 153 21.16 12.81 15.93
C ASP A 153 21.43 12.65 14.42
N SER A 154 22.63 12.18 14.08
CA SER A 154 23.04 11.95 12.69
C SER A 154 22.08 11.03 11.93
N ALA A 155 21.53 10.00 12.57
CA ALA A 155 20.57 9.08 11.96
C ALA A 155 19.22 9.75 11.65
N LEU A 156 18.81 10.77 12.41
CA LEU A 156 17.58 11.52 12.16
C LEU A 156 17.77 12.54 11.02
N TYR A 157 18.92 13.23 10.98
CA TYR A 157 19.28 14.16 9.90
C TYR A 157 19.32 13.48 8.52
N TRP A 158 19.79 12.22 8.47
CA TRP A 158 19.87 11.44 7.23
C TRP A 158 18.56 10.72 6.84
N GLN A 159 17.50 10.76 7.66
CA GLN A 159 16.16 10.29 7.27
C GLN A 159 15.41 11.29 6.36
N LEU A 160 15.89 12.53 6.27
CA LEU A 160 15.34 13.54 5.38
C LEU A 160 15.67 13.18 3.94
N ALA A 161 14.64 13.18 3.08
CA ALA A 161 14.68 12.53 1.77
C ALA A 161 15.60 13.27 0.77
N ASN A 162 15.83 14.56 0.97
CA ASN A 162 16.58 15.42 0.05
C ASN A 162 17.26 16.59 0.78
N GLU A 163 18.16 17.30 0.09
CA GLU A 163 18.88 18.47 0.62
C GLU A 163 17.96 19.66 0.92
N SER A 164 16.80 19.77 0.25
CA SER A 164 15.83 20.85 0.52
C SER A 164 15.23 20.68 1.92
N ASP A 165 14.79 19.47 2.26
CA ASP A 165 14.21 19.13 3.56
C ASP A 165 15.23 19.35 4.70
N LYS A 166 16.51 19.01 4.45
CA LYS A 166 17.61 19.26 5.39
C LYS A 166 17.82 20.75 5.62
N ASN A 167 17.91 21.54 4.54
CA ASN A 167 18.09 22.98 4.64
C ASN A 167 16.90 23.68 5.31
N GLU A 168 15.69 23.17 5.10
CA GLU A 168 14.48 23.68 5.75
C GLU A 168 14.50 23.42 7.26
N VAL A 169 14.88 22.22 7.69
CA VAL A 169 15.07 21.90 9.12
C VAL A 169 16.16 22.77 9.76
N LEU A 170 17.23 23.07 9.02
CA LEU A 170 18.30 23.94 9.51
C LEU A 170 17.92 25.41 9.56
N SER A 171 17.13 25.91 8.61
CA SER A 171 16.51 27.24 8.70
C SER A 171 15.62 27.30 9.94
N TYR A 172 14.78 26.28 10.14
CA TYR A 172 13.88 26.21 11.28
C TYR A 172 14.62 26.24 12.63
N VAL A 173 15.71 25.48 12.78
CA VAL A 173 16.57 25.52 13.99
C VAL A 173 17.13 26.93 14.23
N LYS A 174 17.53 27.65 13.18
CA LYS A 174 18.05 29.02 13.28
C LYS A 174 16.95 30.02 13.64
N ASP A 175 15.79 29.90 13.01
CA ASP A 175 14.65 30.82 13.18
C ASP A 175 14.00 30.67 14.56
N VAL A 176 13.89 29.43 15.06
CA VAL A 176 13.25 29.13 16.36
C VAL A 176 14.11 29.55 17.54
N MET A 177 15.43 29.56 17.40
CA MET A 177 16.34 29.86 18.52
C MET A 177 16.62 31.35 18.69
N ASN A 178 16.56 32.14 17.61
CA ASN A 178 16.74 33.60 17.59
C ASN A 178 17.88 34.15 18.50
N ASP A 179 18.91 33.34 18.77
CA ASP A 179 20.10 33.66 19.57
C ASP A 179 21.35 33.45 18.70
N PRO A 180 22.10 34.53 18.38
CA PRO A 180 23.29 34.48 17.52
C PRO A 180 24.47 33.69 18.12
N ARG A 181 24.37 33.21 19.36
CA ARG A 181 25.39 32.36 20.01
C ARG A 181 25.12 30.86 19.85
N THR A 182 23.96 30.49 19.30
CA THR A 182 23.56 29.09 19.15
C THR A 182 24.48 28.36 18.18
N ARG A 183 25.04 27.22 18.62
CA ARG A 183 25.86 26.35 17.75
C ARG A 183 25.13 25.03 17.51
N THR A 184 25.00 24.64 16.25
CA THR A 184 24.38 23.38 15.84
C THR A 184 25.45 22.35 15.58
N TYR A 185 25.44 21.25 16.33
CA TYR A 185 26.34 20.12 16.12
C TYR A 185 25.55 18.86 15.84
N VAL A 186 26.11 18.01 14.98
CA VAL A 186 25.62 16.65 14.79
C VAL A 186 26.42 15.73 15.68
N LEU A 187 25.72 14.90 16.46
CA LEU A 187 26.37 13.84 17.23
C LEU A 187 26.67 12.66 16.30
N ALA A 188 27.95 12.42 16.05
CA ALA A 188 28.41 11.28 15.27
C ALA A 188 28.23 9.97 16.07
N ASP A 189 28.18 8.83 15.36
CA ASP A 189 28.04 7.50 15.97
C ASP A 189 29.14 7.15 16.99
N ASP A 190 30.31 7.80 16.90
CA ASP A 190 31.43 7.64 17.84
C ASP A 190 31.36 8.59 19.05
N GLY A 191 30.26 9.35 19.18
CA GLY A 191 30.03 10.31 20.27
C GLY A 191 30.72 11.66 20.07
N LYS A 192 31.39 11.91 18.94
CA LYS A 192 32.01 13.21 18.67
C LYS A 192 30.99 14.24 18.17
N LEU A 193 31.21 15.49 18.56
CA LEU A 193 30.43 16.64 18.10
C LEU A 193 31.07 17.21 16.84
N LEU A 194 30.36 17.14 15.72
CA LEU A 194 30.83 17.64 14.44
C LEU A 194 30.06 18.91 14.03
N PRO A 195 30.73 19.99 13.60
CA PRO A 195 30.09 21.07 12.87
C PRO A 195 29.36 20.51 11.66
N ILE A 196 28.12 20.95 11.41
CA ILE A 196 27.26 20.32 10.40
C ILE A 196 27.85 20.32 8.98
N GLU A 197 28.62 21.36 8.64
CA GLU A 197 29.33 21.53 7.37
C GLU A 197 30.50 20.55 7.19
N SER A 198 30.95 19.93 8.28
CA SER A 198 32.09 19.01 8.33
C SER A 198 31.69 17.56 8.61
N VAL A 199 30.38 17.27 8.63
CA VAL A 199 29.86 15.89 8.75
C VAL A 199 30.15 15.19 7.42
N PRO A 200 31.08 14.22 7.38
CA PRO A 200 31.26 13.43 6.18
C PRO A 200 29.94 12.69 5.91
N ALA A 201 29.52 12.61 4.64
CA ALA A 201 28.55 11.60 4.26
C ALA A 201 29.04 10.27 4.86
N PRO A 202 28.23 9.55 5.67
CA PRO A 202 28.75 8.35 6.31
C PRO A 202 29.29 7.45 5.21
N GLU A 203 30.58 7.08 5.29
CA GLU A 203 31.03 5.81 4.72
C GLU A 203 29.97 4.81 5.15
N VAL A 204 29.37 4.14 4.17
CA VAL A 204 28.15 3.36 4.31
C VAL A 204 28.31 2.33 5.43
N LYS A 205 28.09 2.75 6.68
CA LYS A 205 28.04 1.89 7.84
C LYS A 205 26.74 1.14 7.67
N GLN A 206 26.84 -0.20 7.59
CA GLN A 206 25.71 -1.11 7.52
C GLN A 206 24.55 -0.54 8.33
N GLN A 207 23.46 -0.14 7.68
CA GLN A 207 22.28 0.28 8.41
C GLN A 207 21.76 -0.96 9.15
N TYR A 208 21.11 -0.85 10.31
CA TYR A 208 20.62 -2.02 11.05
C TYR A 208 19.12 -1.91 11.21
N TYR A 209 18.41 -3.04 11.19
CA TYR A 209 17.01 -3.10 11.60
C TYR A 209 16.88 -4.02 12.83
N ARG A 210 15.87 -3.77 13.66
CA ARG A 210 15.58 -4.56 14.87
C ARG A 210 14.60 -5.67 14.52
N LEU A 211 15.06 -6.92 14.65
CA LEU A 211 14.19 -8.11 14.64
C LEU A 211 14.32 -8.79 16.00
N ASN A 212 13.22 -8.97 16.72
CA ASN A 212 13.19 -9.62 18.04
C ASN A 212 14.24 -9.06 19.02
N GLY A 213 14.42 -7.74 19.06
CA GLY A 213 15.38 -7.07 19.95
C GLY A 213 16.86 -7.15 19.53
N LYS A 214 17.21 -7.89 18.47
CA LYS A 214 18.60 -7.99 17.96
C LYS A 214 18.82 -7.04 16.76
N ARG A 215 19.95 -6.33 16.77
CA ARG A 215 20.43 -5.52 15.63
C ARG A 215 20.90 -6.44 14.52
N THR A 216 20.24 -6.41 13.38
CA THR A 216 20.65 -7.18 12.19
C THR A 216 21.07 -6.19 11.10
N PRO A 217 22.28 -6.34 10.51
CA PRO A 217 22.74 -5.44 9.47
C PRO A 217 21.86 -5.60 8.23
N LEU A 218 21.37 -4.46 7.76
CA LEU A 218 20.73 -4.27 6.48
C LEU A 218 21.78 -4.47 5.40
N LEU A 219 21.39 -5.22 4.39
CA LEU A 219 22.19 -5.36 3.18
C LEU A 219 22.15 -4.03 2.44
N THR A 220 23.31 -3.42 2.21
CA THR A 220 23.41 -2.14 1.51
C THR A 220 24.01 -2.35 0.13
N PRO A 221 23.42 -1.78 -0.95
CA PRO A 221 24.01 -1.80 -2.28
C PRO A 221 25.44 -1.28 -2.27
N THR A 222 26.33 -1.96 -3.00
CA THR A 222 27.72 -1.54 -3.21
C THR A 222 27.87 -0.50 -4.31
N GLY A 223 26.87 -0.35 -5.19
CA GLY A 223 26.96 0.36 -6.46
C GLY A 223 27.59 -0.46 -7.59
N GLN A 224 28.22 -1.61 -7.28
CA GLN A 224 28.88 -2.45 -8.28
C GLN A 224 27.88 -3.46 -8.87
N ILE A 225 27.44 -3.22 -10.10
CA ILE A 225 26.60 -4.18 -10.84
C ILE A 225 27.49 -5.28 -11.42
N ILE A 226 27.13 -6.52 -11.11
CA ILE A 226 27.79 -7.73 -11.63
C ILE A 226 26.77 -8.61 -12.38
N GLU A 227 27.27 -9.43 -13.29
CA GLU A 227 26.51 -10.47 -13.99
C GLU A 227 27.16 -11.84 -13.70
N GLN A 228 26.34 -12.83 -13.37
CA GLN A 228 26.78 -14.21 -13.15
C GLN A 228 25.95 -15.16 -14.01
N ASP A 229 26.63 -16.04 -14.74
CA ASP A 229 26.03 -17.10 -15.55
C ASP A 229 25.93 -18.39 -14.72
N TYR A 230 24.75 -19.01 -14.71
CA TYR A 230 24.45 -20.25 -13.98
C TYR A 230 24.29 -21.46 -14.92
N GLY A 231 24.61 -21.29 -16.19
CA GLY A 231 24.58 -22.34 -17.21
C GLY A 231 23.22 -22.55 -17.84
N LYS A 232 23.09 -23.65 -18.59
CA LYS A 232 21.87 -23.99 -19.34
C LYS A 232 20.76 -24.44 -18.39
N VAL A 233 19.58 -23.87 -18.57
CA VAL A 233 18.35 -24.30 -17.90
C VAL A 233 17.37 -24.72 -18.98
N VAL A 234 17.10 -26.02 -19.08
CA VAL A 234 16.25 -26.61 -20.12
C VAL A 234 15.11 -27.41 -19.50
N ASN A 235 14.01 -27.53 -20.23
CA ASN A 235 12.88 -28.41 -19.91
C ASN A 235 12.15 -28.13 -18.59
N TYR A 236 12.20 -26.88 -18.09
CA TYR A 236 11.31 -26.50 -16.99
C TYR A 236 9.89 -26.28 -17.52
N HIS A 237 8.90 -26.87 -16.86
CA HIS A 237 7.48 -26.67 -17.16
C HIS A 237 6.81 -25.68 -16.19
N THR A 238 7.42 -25.46 -15.02
CA THR A 238 6.96 -24.51 -14.01
C THR A 238 8.07 -23.52 -13.69
N LEU A 239 7.76 -22.23 -13.73
CA LEU A 239 8.59 -21.16 -13.18
C LEU A 239 7.91 -20.61 -11.92
N ARG A 240 8.64 -20.56 -10.80
CA ARG A 240 8.23 -19.86 -9.57
C ARG A 240 9.19 -18.72 -9.28
N VAL A 241 8.65 -17.54 -9.03
CA VAL A 241 9.39 -16.33 -8.70
C VAL A 241 8.81 -15.72 -7.44
N ASP A 242 9.66 -15.45 -6.45
CA ASP A 242 9.27 -14.89 -5.17
C ASP A 242 10.21 -13.75 -4.77
N GLY A 243 9.67 -12.71 -4.14
CA GLY A 243 10.39 -11.53 -3.69
C GLY A 243 10.60 -10.51 -4.79
N ARG A 244 11.35 -9.45 -4.50
CA ARG A 244 11.65 -8.36 -5.45
C ARG A 244 12.72 -8.78 -6.47
N ILE A 245 12.39 -9.79 -7.28
CA ILE A 245 13.17 -10.26 -8.43
C ILE A 245 12.41 -9.93 -9.70
N LYS A 246 13.12 -9.38 -10.69
CA LYS A 246 12.61 -9.20 -12.04
C LYS A 246 13.18 -10.32 -12.94
N VAL A 247 12.32 -11.22 -13.38
CA VAL A 247 12.67 -12.25 -14.37
C VAL A 247 12.29 -11.77 -15.76
N ILE A 248 13.22 -11.93 -16.70
CA ILE A 248 13.05 -11.60 -18.11
C ILE A 248 13.23 -12.90 -18.88
N ILE A 249 12.12 -13.46 -19.36
CA ILE A 249 12.11 -14.62 -20.24
C ILE A 249 12.40 -14.11 -21.65
N ASP A 250 13.52 -14.50 -22.24
CA ASP A 250 14.03 -13.96 -23.50
C ASP A 250 14.52 -15.10 -24.41
N PRO A 251 13.94 -15.29 -25.61
CA PRO A 251 14.36 -16.35 -26.52
C PRO A 251 15.78 -16.15 -27.09
N SER A 252 16.34 -14.94 -27.00
CA SER A 252 17.73 -14.67 -27.44
C SER A 252 18.79 -15.14 -26.45
N VAL A 253 18.38 -15.46 -25.22
CA VAL A 253 19.27 -15.89 -24.14
C VAL A 253 19.34 -17.43 -24.13
N SER A 254 20.54 -17.99 -23.98
CA SER A 254 20.78 -19.44 -24.02
C SER A 254 21.12 -20.07 -22.65
N THR A 255 21.44 -19.25 -21.66
CA THR A 255 21.82 -19.64 -20.30
C THR A 255 21.10 -18.77 -19.27
N LEU A 256 20.91 -19.27 -18.05
CA LEU A 256 20.38 -18.45 -16.97
C LEU A 256 21.46 -17.46 -16.52
N LYS A 257 21.11 -16.18 -16.49
CA LYS A 257 22.00 -15.12 -16.02
C LYS A 257 21.33 -14.28 -14.95
N VAL A 258 22.06 -13.97 -13.89
CA VAL A 258 21.63 -13.05 -12.84
C VAL A 258 22.47 -11.80 -12.92
N ARG A 259 21.81 -10.64 -13.02
CA ARG A 259 22.43 -9.32 -13.03
C ARG A 259 21.88 -8.51 -11.86
N CYS A 260 22.75 -8.14 -10.93
CA CYS A 260 22.36 -7.35 -9.76
C CYS A 260 23.57 -6.60 -9.17
N ASP A 261 23.32 -5.76 -8.16
CA ASP A 261 24.38 -5.25 -7.32
C ASP A 261 25.09 -6.40 -6.59
N ARG A 262 26.41 -6.31 -6.44
CA ARG A 262 27.24 -7.33 -5.79
C ARG A 262 26.75 -7.70 -4.39
N ALA A 263 26.20 -6.74 -3.63
CA ALA A 263 25.64 -7.01 -2.31
C ALA A 263 24.51 -8.06 -2.36
N PHE A 264 23.71 -8.07 -3.42
CA PHE A 264 22.52 -8.92 -3.51
C PHE A 264 22.77 -10.30 -4.11
N MET A 265 23.94 -10.55 -4.73
CA MET A 265 24.17 -11.81 -5.44
C MET A 265 24.05 -13.03 -4.51
N ASP A 266 24.61 -12.95 -3.29
CA ASP A 266 24.67 -14.07 -2.35
C ASP A 266 23.31 -14.45 -1.72
N ILE A 267 22.29 -13.59 -1.91
CA ILE A 267 20.93 -13.83 -1.43
C ILE A 267 20.00 -14.32 -2.53
N VAL A 268 20.41 -14.30 -3.80
CA VAL A 268 19.59 -14.88 -4.88
C VAL A 268 19.65 -16.39 -4.78
N LYS A 269 18.48 -17.03 -4.65
CA LYS A 269 18.33 -18.48 -4.62
C LYS A 269 17.78 -18.96 -5.94
N TYR A 270 18.49 -19.93 -6.51
CA TYR A 270 18.10 -20.71 -7.67
C TYR A 270 17.97 -22.17 -7.26
N ASN A 271 16.86 -22.82 -7.58
CA ASN A 271 16.69 -24.25 -7.39
C ASN A 271 15.85 -24.83 -8.52
N MET A 272 16.37 -25.88 -9.15
CA MET A 272 15.73 -26.63 -10.24
C MET A 272 15.49 -28.05 -9.76
N ARG A 273 14.23 -28.44 -9.66
CA ARG A 273 13.83 -29.77 -9.20
C ARG A 273 12.58 -30.22 -9.93
N ASP A 274 12.59 -31.44 -10.47
CA ASP A 274 11.42 -32.07 -11.10
C ASP A 274 10.71 -31.17 -12.14
N GLY A 275 11.48 -30.47 -12.98
CA GLY A 275 10.92 -29.56 -14.00
C GLY A 275 10.37 -28.23 -13.47
N GLU A 276 10.48 -27.99 -12.16
CA GLU A 276 10.17 -26.72 -11.52
C GLU A 276 11.45 -25.90 -11.29
N LEU A 277 11.49 -24.73 -11.91
CA LEU A 277 12.50 -23.70 -11.68
C LEU A 277 11.97 -22.70 -10.64
N SER A 278 12.64 -22.59 -9.51
CA SER A 278 12.33 -21.62 -8.46
C SER A 278 13.44 -20.57 -8.31
N LEU A 279 13.02 -19.31 -8.28
CA LEU A 279 13.85 -18.12 -8.09
C LEU A 279 13.29 -17.34 -6.89
N SER A 280 14.10 -17.12 -5.87
CA SER A 280 13.68 -16.42 -4.65
C SER A 280 14.84 -15.69 -3.99
N LEU A 281 14.55 -14.94 -2.94
CA LEU A 281 15.56 -14.28 -2.11
C LEU A 281 15.70 -15.01 -0.77
N ASP A 282 16.94 -15.16 -0.29
CA ASP A 282 17.23 -15.72 1.01
C ASP A 282 17.05 -14.69 2.14
N HIS A 283 15.79 -14.46 2.51
CA HIS A 283 15.47 -13.58 3.64
C HIS A 283 15.99 -14.08 5.00
N LYS A 284 16.48 -15.32 5.11
CA LYS A 284 17.14 -15.78 6.34
C LYS A 284 18.56 -15.23 6.47
N LYS A 285 19.27 -15.06 5.36
CA LYS A 285 20.63 -14.47 5.35
C LYS A 285 20.55 -12.96 5.54
N HIS A 286 19.71 -12.29 4.78
CA HIS A 286 19.50 -10.84 4.87
C HIS A 286 18.01 -10.50 4.80
N PRO A 287 17.34 -10.42 5.97
CA PRO A 287 15.90 -10.12 6.08
C PRO A 287 15.49 -8.70 5.69
N ALA A 288 16.41 -7.74 5.62
CA ALA A 288 16.11 -6.41 5.13
C ALA A 288 17.36 -5.75 4.49
N TRP A 289 17.12 -4.72 3.67
CA TRP A 289 18.13 -4.00 2.90
C TRP A 289 17.80 -2.50 2.82
N THR A 290 18.76 -1.73 2.31
CA THR A 290 18.65 -0.28 2.10
C THR A 290 18.63 0.03 0.61
N GLY A 291 18.09 1.19 0.22
CA GLY A 291 18.06 1.63 -1.17
C GLY A 291 17.22 0.77 -2.12
N GLU A 292 17.36 1.02 -3.42
CA GLU A 292 16.69 0.23 -4.45
C GLU A 292 17.40 -1.11 -4.65
N MET A 293 16.63 -2.21 -4.56
CA MET A 293 17.12 -3.53 -4.93
C MET A 293 16.72 -3.85 -6.37
N LYS A 294 17.73 -4.02 -7.23
CA LYS A 294 17.57 -4.37 -8.65
C LYS A 294 18.23 -5.72 -8.90
N VAL A 295 17.44 -6.78 -8.81
CA VAL A 295 17.84 -8.14 -9.21
C VAL A 295 17.10 -8.49 -10.49
N GLU A 296 17.85 -8.60 -11.59
CA GLU A 296 17.34 -9.06 -12.87
C GLU A 296 17.85 -10.47 -13.18
N VAL A 297 16.94 -11.35 -13.60
CA VAL A 297 17.27 -12.71 -14.03
C VAL A 297 16.85 -12.88 -15.47
N TYR A 298 17.79 -13.17 -16.35
CA TYR A 298 17.54 -13.46 -17.75
C TYR A 298 17.43 -14.97 -17.92
N LEU A 299 16.34 -15.42 -18.54
CA LEU A 299 15.99 -16.84 -18.61
C LEU A 299 15.68 -17.26 -20.06
N PRO A 300 16.29 -18.34 -20.58
CA PRO A 300 15.90 -18.93 -21.86
C PRO A 300 14.45 -19.43 -21.82
N VAL A 301 13.71 -19.29 -22.91
CA VAL A 301 12.35 -19.83 -23.04
C VAL A 301 12.40 -21.37 -23.08
N SER A 302 11.64 -22.03 -22.19
CA SER A 302 11.41 -23.48 -22.27
C SER A 302 10.22 -23.82 -23.17
N SER A 303 10.38 -24.80 -24.05
CA SER A 303 9.30 -25.35 -24.90
C SER A 303 8.24 -26.15 -24.14
N HIS A 304 8.51 -26.50 -22.87
CA HIS A 304 7.60 -27.24 -21.99
C HIS A 304 6.89 -26.33 -20.99
N LEU A 305 7.13 -25.02 -21.04
CA LEU A 305 6.59 -24.07 -20.07
C LEU A 305 5.05 -24.08 -20.08
N SER A 306 4.46 -24.44 -18.95
CA SER A 306 3.01 -24.49 -18.77
C SER A 306 2.51 -23.66 -17.59
N ARG A 307 3.38 -23.27 -16.66
CA ARG A 307 3.00 -22.47 -15.49
C ARG A 307 4.05 -21.43 -15.11
N ILE A 308 3.60 -20.21 -14.83
CA ILE A 308 4.39 -19.13 -14.22
C ILE A 308 3.70 -18.70 -12.93
N SER A 309 4.38 -18.80 -11.80
CA SER A 309 3.92 -18.28 -10.52
C SER A 309 4.82 -17.15 -10.07
N ALA A 310 4.24 -15.96 -9.87
CA ALA A 310 4.93 -14.76 -9.39
C ALA A 310 4.29 -14.31 -8.08
N ASN A 311 5.10 -14.19 -7.03
CA ASN A 311 4.62 -13.86 -5.68
C ASN A 311 5.44 -12.71 -5.08
N ASN A 312 4.86 -12.01 -4.10
CA ASN A 312 5.52 -11.04 -3.24
C ASN A 312 6.39 -10.02 -4.00
N THR A 313 5.76 -9.13 -4.76
CA THR A 313 6.41 -8.06 -5.56
C THR A 313 7.37 -8.54 -6.67
N ALA A 314 7.40 -9.83 -6.99
CA ALA A 314 8.11 -10.34 -8.15
C ALA A 314 7.59 -9.71 -9.45
N SER A 315 8.46 -9.60 -10.45
CA SER A 315 8.09 -9.16 -11.79
C SER A 315 8.56 -10.19 -12.80
N VAL A 316 7.68 -10.65 -13.69
CA VAL A 316 8.04 -11.53 -14.81
C VAL A 316 7.69 -10.85 -16.11
N GLN A 317 8.68 -10.63 -16.95
CA GLN A 317 8.51 -10.08 -18.29
C GLN A 317 8.81 -11.17 -19.33
N ILE A 318 7.84 -11.44 -20.19
CA ILE A 318 7.99 -12.32 -21.34
C ILE A 318 8.32 -11.43 -22.53
N LYS A 319 9.55 -11.56 -23.04
CA LYS A 319 9.96 -10.91 -24.28
C LYS A 319 9.57 -11.80 -25.45
N ASP A 320 8.91 -11.16 -26.41
CA ASP A 320 8.39 -11.81 -27.62
C ASP A 320 7.22 -12.78 -27.34
N ARG A 321 6.86 -13.56 -28.37
CA ARG A 321 5.74 -14.49 -28.37
C ARG A 321 6.07 -15.73 -27.55
N LEU A 322 5.20 -16.06 -26.60
CA LEU A 322 5.22 -17.35 -25.93
C LEU A 322 4.17 -18.27 -26.55
N ARG A 323 4.58 -19.49 -26.92
CA ARG A 323 3.69 -20.52 -27.46
C ARG A 323 3.72 -21.76 -26.57
N ALA A 324 2.54 -22.24 -26.18
CA ALA A 324 2.39 -23.46 -25.40
C ALA A 324 0.99 -24.07 -25.64
N ASP A 325 0.75 -25.31 -25.20
CA ASP A 325 -0.60 -25.87 -25.27
C ASP A 325 -1.48 -25.33 -24.13
N VAL A 326 -0.92 -25.25 -22.92
CA VAL A 326 -1.59 -24.74 -21.74
C VAL A 326 -0.67 -23.76 -21.02
N LEU A 327 -1.20 -22.61 -20.61
CA LEU A 327 -0.50 -21.64 -19.77
C LEU A 327 -1.33 -21.31 -18.54
N THR A 328 -0.73 -21.45 -17.36
CA THR A 328 -1.30 -20.99 -16.09
C THR A 328 -0.42 -19.92 -15.48
N PHE A 329 -1.02 -18.81 -15.09
CA PHE A 329 -0.36 -17.71 -14.39
C PHE A 329 -0.94 -17.57 -12.99
N ASP A 330 -0.11 -17.70 -11.97
CA ASP A 330 -0.47 -17.46 -10.57
C ASP A 330 0.26 -16.20 -10.11
N VAL A 331 -0.43 -15.06 -10.09
CA VAL A 331 0.15 -13.75 -9.79
C VAL A 331 -0.42 -13.23 -8.47
N ASN A 332 0.40 -13.18 -7.43
CA ASN A 332 -0.09 -12.88 -6.07
C ASN A 332 0.75 -11.81 -5.38
N ASN A 333 0.14 -11.14 -4.40
CA ASN A 333 0.82 -10.28 -3.43
C ASN A 333 1.70 -9.21 -4.10
N ARG A 334 1.06 -8.29 -4.84
CA ARG A 334 1.72 -7.20 -5.57
C ARG A 334 2.72 -7.64 -6.65
N ALA A 335 2.78 -8.93 -6.99
CA ALA A 335 3.59 -9.39 -8.10
C ALA A 335 3.01 -8.92 -9.44
N SER A 336 3.84 -8.96 -10.48
CA SER A 336 3.48 -8.57 -11.84
C SER A 336 3.94 -9.57 -12.86
N VAL A 337 3.13 -9.79 -13.89
CA VAL A 337 3.50 -10.51 -15.12
C VAL A 337 3.14 -9.64 -16.30
N SER A 338 4.06 -9.48 -17.25
CA SER A 338 3.81 -8.77 -18.49
C SER A 338 4.38 -9.50 -19.70
N ALA A 339 3.78 -9.29 -20.87
CA ALA A 339 4.31 -9.77 -22.14
C ALA A 339 4.43 -8.62 -23.13
N THR A 340 5.56 -8.55 -23.86
CA THR A 340 5.76 -7.52 -24.89
C THR A 340 5.06 -7.85 -26.21
N SER A 341 4.61 -9.09 -26.37
CA SER A 341 3.84 -9.57 -27.52
C SER A 341 2.68 -10.46 -27.03
N HIS A 342 1.94 -11.03 -27.99
CA HIS A 342 0.81 -11.90 -27.69
C HIS A 342 1.26 -13.26 -27.14
N LEU A 343 0.47 -13.78 -26.19
CA LEU A 343 0.56 -15.14 -25.69
C LEU A 343 -0.33 -16.05 -26.55
N TYR A 344 0.23 -17.15 -27.03
CA TYR A 344 -0.49 -18.14 -27.85
C TYR A 344 -0.59 -19.47 -27.12
N ALA A 345 -1.79 -19.88 -26.75
CA ALA A 345 -2.03 -21.20 -26.19
C ALA A 345 -3.46 -21.69 -26.39
N GLN A 346 -3.67 -23.00 -26.33
CA GLN A 346 -5.02 -23.58 -26.44
C GLN A 346 -5.86 -23.22 -25.22
N LYS A 347 -5.25 -23.25 -24.04
CA LYS A 347 -5.86 -22.87 -22.78
C LYS A 347 -4.98 -21.91 -21.99
N VAL A 348 -5.54 -20.78 -21.58
CA VAL A 348 -4.89 -19.85 -20.65
C VAL A 348 -5.71 -19.70 -19.39
N THR A 349 -5.06 -19.77 -18.23
CA THR A 349 -5.67 -19.47 -16.93
C THR A 349 -4.84 -18.43 -16.21
N VAL A 350 -5.45 -17.33 -15.78
CA VAL A 350 -4.80 -16.28 -14.99
C VAL A 350 -5.50 -16.21 -13.64
N ASN A 351 -4.75 -16.46 -12.57
CA ASN A 351 -5.17 -16.30 -11.18
C ASN A 351 -4.41 -15.09 -10.62
N ALA A 352 -5.06 -13.94 -10.55
CA ALA A 352 -4.49 -12.68 -10.10
C ALA A 352 -5.11 -12.27 -8.76
N ASN A 353 -4.30 -12.14 -7.70
CA ASN A 353 -4.77 -11.84 -6.36
C ASN A 353 -3.92 -10.78 -5.65
N ASN A 354 -4.54 -10.07 -4.71
CA ASN A 354 -3.87 -9.20 -3.73
C ASN A 354 -2.97 -8.15 -4.38
N TYR A 355 -3.59 -7.17 -5.04
CA TYR A 355 -2.90 -6.05 -5.69
C TYR A 355 -1.91 -6.45 -6.79
N SER A 356 -1.99 -7.67 -7.32
CA SER A 356 -1.16 -8.15 -8.42
C SER A 356 -1.53 -7.49 -9.75
N LYS A 357 -0.62 -7.54 -10.73
CA LYS A 357 -0.85 -7.03 -12.08
C LYS A 357 -0.51 -8.07 -13.14
N PHE A 358 -1.43 -8.38 -14.03
CA PHE A 358 -1.16 -9.16 -15.24
C PHE A 358 -1.41 -8.27 -16.46
N ASN A 359 -0.45 -8.14 -17.35
CA ASN A 359 -0.56 -7.31 -18.55
C ASN A 359 -0.06 -8.07 -19.79
N ALA A 360 -0.97 -8.75 -20.48
CA ALA A 360 -0.64 -9.45 -21.72
C ALA A 360 -1.89 -9.67 -22.57
N SER A 361 -1.74 -9.55 -23.89
CA SER A 361 -2.78 -9.96 -24.83
C SER A 361 -2.71 -11.47 -25.08
N VAL A 362 -3.86 -12.13 -25.09
CA VAL A 362 -3.97 -13.60 -25.16
C VAL A 362 -4.78 -14.00 -26.39
N HIS A 363 -4.20 -14.87 -27.21
CA HIS A 363 -4.83 -15.40 -28.42
C HIS A 363 -4.86 -16.92 -28.33
N THR A 364 -6.05 -17.52 -28.38
CA THR A 364 -6.14 -18.98 -28.42
C THR A 364 -6.03 -19.48 -29.85
N THR A 365 -5.00 -20.27 -30.12
CA THR A 365 -4.69 -20.83 -31.43
C THR A 365 -4.12 -22.24 -31.25
N ASN A 366 -4.15 -23.04 -32.31
CA ASN A 366 -3.29 -24.21 -32.39
C ASN A 366 -1.80 -23.77 -32.45
N ARG A 367 -0.84 -24.68 -32.19
CA ARG A 367 0.60 -24.34 -32.24
C ARG A 367 1.04 -23.79 -33.61
N ASP A 368 0.33 -24.19 -34.68
CA ASP A 368 0.52 -23.76 -36.06
C ASP A 368 -0.20 -22.43 -36.41
N LEU A 369 -0.84 -21.78 -35.43
CA LEU A 369 -1.62 -20.54 -35.57
C LEU A 369 -2.93 -20.66 -36.36
N SER A 370 -3.40 -21.88 -36.65
CA SER A 370 -4.74 -22.07 -37.19
C SER A 370 -5.83 -21.74 -36.15
N VAL A 371 -7.01 -21.34 -36.64
CA VAL A 371 -8.17 -21.01 -35.80
C VAL A 371 -8.58 -22.23 -34.99
N MET A 372 -8.69 -22.07 -33.68
CA MET A 372 -9.00 -23.20 -32.78
C MET A 372 -10.48 -23.25 -32.42
N GLU A 373 -11.12 -24.40 -32.64
CA GLU A 373 -12.53 -24.62 -32.31
C GLU A 373 -12.82 -24.65 -30.80
N ASN A 374 -11.82 -25.00 -29.97
CA ASN A 374 -11.97 -25.23 -28.52
C ASN A 374 -11.12 -24.32 -27.64
N GLY A 375 -10.64 -23.19 -28.17
CA GLY A 375 -9.80 -22.25 -27.41
C GLY A 375 -10.48 -21.71 -26.15
N MET A 376 -9.77 -21.66 -25.03
CA MET A 376 -10.33 -21.24 -23.73
C MET A 376 -9.41 -20.31 -22.95
N VAL A 377 -9.97 -19.21 -22.44
CA VAL A 377 -9.30 -18.30 -21.51
C VAL A 377 -10.14 -18.14 -20.24
N ILE A 378 -9.50 -18.32 -19.08
CA ILE A 378 -10.12 -18.19 -17.76
C ILE A 378 -9.35 -17.16 -16.94
N TYR A 379 -10.01 -16.09 -16.52
CA TYR A 379 -9.46 -15.09 -15.61
C TYR A 379 -10.16 -15.15 -14.25
N ASN A 380 -9.39 -15.38 -13.19
CA ASN A 380 -9.83 -15.27 -11.80
C ASN A 380 -9.08 -14.09 -11.17
N VAL A 381 -9.77 -12.98 -10.95
CA VAL A 381 -9.18 -11.70 -10.54
C VAL A 381 -9.80 -11.28 -9.20
N ASN A 382 -8.97 -11.09 -8.18
CA ASN A 382 -9.47 -10.88 -6.82
C ASN A 382 -8.62 -9.88 -6.03
N ASN A 383 -9.24 -9.28 -5.01
CA ASN A 383 -8.57 -8.45 -4.00
C ASN A 383 -7.70 -7.34 -4.62
N ARG A 384 -8.32 -6.44 -5.38
CA ARG A 384 -7.65 -5.29 -6.03
C ARG A 384 -6.57 -5.66 -7.04
N ALA A 385 -6.55 -6.91 -7.51
CA ALA A 385 -5.73 -7.28 -8.64
C ALA A 385 -6.23 -6.64 -9.94
N VAL A 386 -5.31 -6.41 -10.87
CA VAL A 386 -5.59 -5.83 -12.17
C VAL A 386 -5.14 -6.81 -13.26
N VAL A 387 -6.04 -7.16 -14.16
CA VAL A 387 -5.72 -7.89 -15.39
C VAL A 387 -5.97 -6.96 -16.56
N SER A 388 -4.96 -6.81 -17.42
CA SER A 388 -5.00 -5.96 -18.61
C SER A 388 -4.58 -6.74 -19.86
N GLY A 389 -5.22 -6.42 -20.99
CA GLY A 389 -4.84 -6.93 -22.31
C GLY A 389 -6.02 -7.42 -23.14
N THR A 390 -5.83 -7.52 -24.45
CA THR A 390 -6.87 -8.01 -25.37
C THR A 390 -6.95 -9.52 -25.33
N VAL A 391 -8.17 -10.07 -25.33
CA VAL A 391 -8.41 -11.51 -25.39
C VAL A 391 -9.12 -11.87 -26.70
N VAL A 392 -8.54 -12.78 -27.47
CA VAL A 392 -9.15 -13.38 -28.65
C VAL A 392 -9.25 -14.89 -28.43
N THR A 393 -10.46 -15.41 -28.26
CA THR A 393 -10.68 -16.82 -27.88
C THR A 393 -12.01 -17.39 -28.32
N LYS A 394 -12.19 -18.71 -28.38
CA LYS A 394 -13.53 -19.27 -28.58
C LYS A 394 -14.38 -19.08 -27.33
N THR A 395 -13.87 -19.47 -26.16
CA THR A 395 -14.56 -19.37 -24.88
C THR A 395 -13.78 -18.50 -23.91
N PHE A 396 -14.47 -17.53 -23.31
CA PHE A 396 -13.92 -16.66 -22.28
C PHE A 396 -14.77 -16.72 -21.00
N VAL A 397 -14.11 -16.93 -19.87
CA VAL A 397 -14.74 -16.89 -18.54
C VAL A 397 -13.92 -15.97 -17.63
N ALA A 398 -14.55 -14.91 -17.14
CA ALA A 398 -13.95 -14.00 -16.18
C ALA A 398 -14.73 -14.01 -14.87
N LYS A 399 -14.04 -14.23 -13.76
CA LYS A 399 -14.52 -14.04 -12.39
C LYS A 399 -13.71 -12.93 -11.75
N VAL A 400 -14.36 -11.80 -11.46
CA VAL A 400 -13.73 -10.59 -10.92
C VAL A 400 -14.40 -10.25 -9.59
N ASN A 401 -13.61 -10.08 -8.53
CA ASN A 401 -14.13 -9.93 -7.18
C ASN A 401 -13.31 -8.94 -6.35
N ASN A 402 -13.93 -8.35 -5.33
CA ASN A 402 -13.29 -7.56 -4.28
C ASN A 402 -12.41 -6.44 -4.83
N TYR A 403 -13.05 -5.43 -5.43
CA TYR A 403 -12.38 -4.24 -5.96
C TYR A 403 -11.32 -4.54 -7.03
N ALA A 404 -11.41 -5.69 -7.70
CA ALA A 404 -10.51 -6.05 -8.79
C ALA A 404 -10.96 -5.47 -10.12
N ASP A 405 -10.00 -5.26 -11.01
CA ASP A 405 -10.20 -4.64 -12.31
C ASP A 405 -9.82 -5.60 -13.44
N LEU A 406 -10.73 -5.73 -14.42
CA LEU A 406 -10.45 -6.37 -15.71
C LEU A 406 -10.50 -5.31 -16.80
N ASN A 407 -9.38 -5.08 -17.47
CA ASN A 407 -9.22 -4.05 -18.49
C ASN A 407 -8.80 -4.67 -19.83
N GLY A 408 -9.52 -4.35 -20.91
CA GLY A 408 -9.14 -4.74 -22.26
C GLY A 408 -10.28 -5.34 -23.05
N ASP A 409 -10.09 -5.34 -24.36
CA ASP A 409 -11.10 -5.79 -25.30
C ASP A 409 -11.20 -7.31 -25.34
N THR A 410 -12.40 -7.83 -25.54
CA THR A 410 -12.65 -9.27 -25.68
C THR A 410 -13.35 -9.54 -26.99
N GLU A 411 -12.75 -10.41 -27.81
CA GLU A 411 -13.36 -10.99 -28.99
C GLU A 411 -13.49 -12.50 -28.78
N CYS A 412 -14.73 -13.00 -28.77
CA CYS A 412 -14.93 -14.42 -28.57
C CYS A 412 -16.22 -14.97 -29.18
N TYR A 413 -16.39 -16.29 -29.11
CA TYR A 413 -17.68 -16.89 -29.46
C TYR A 413 -18.60 -16.94 -28.24
N ASN A 414 -18.13 -17.45 -27.10
CA ASN A 414 -18.89 -17.49 -25.84
C ASN A 414 -18.16 -16.69 -24.75
N ALA A 415 -18.80 -15.65 -24.23
CA ALA A 415 -18.31 -14.86 -23.10
C ALA A 415 -19.18 -15.03 -21.86
N ARG A 416 -18.56 -15.27 -20.71
CA ARG A 416 -19.19 -15.19 -19.39
C ARG A 416 -18.37 -14.32 -18.44
N TYR A 417 -19.00 -13.29 -17.88
CA TYR A 417 -18.44 -12.43 -16.84
C TYR A 417 -19.22 -12.59 -15.55
N VAL A 418 -18.52 -12.77 -14.44
CA VAL A 418 -19.07 -12.77 -13.08
C VAL A 418 -18.31 -11.73 -12.28
N LEU A 419 -18.96 -10.62 -11.96
CA LEU A 419 -18.39 -9.49 -11.23
C LEU A 419 -19.08 -9.36 -9.87
N THR A 420 -18.30 -9.30 -8.80
CA THR A 420 -18.82 -9.22 -7.42
C THR A 420 -18.02 -8.23 -6.58
N ASN A 421 -18.68 -7.63 -5.58
CA ASN A 421 -18.05 -6.80 -4.54
C ASN A 421 -17.15 -5.69 -5.12
N ARG A 422 -17.78 -4.74 -5.83
CA ARG A 422 -17.11 -3.58 -6.45
C ARG A 422 -16.05 -3.92 -7.49
N ALA A 423 -16.19 -5.07 -8.14
CA ALA A 423 -15.38 -5.42 -9.30
C ALA A 423 -15.71 -4.51 -10.49
N GLU A 424 -14.71 -4.20 -11.30
CA GLU A 424 -14.87 -3.35 -12.49
C GLU A 424 -14.39 -4.07 -13.76
N LEU A 425 -15.15 -3.94 -14.85
CA LEU A 425 -14.76 -4.32 -16.21
C LEU A 425 -14.73 -3.08 -17.09
N LYS A 426 -13.60 -2.87 -17.77
CA LYS A 426 -13.43 -1.82 -18.78
C LYS A 426 -12.94 -2.42 -20.10
N GLY A 427 -13.71 -2.26 -21.18
CA GLY A 427 -13.29 -2.73 -22.50
C GLY A 427 -14.46 -2.94 -23.46
N ASN A 428 -14.14 -3.05 -24.74
CA ASN A 428 -15.12 -3.43 -25.76
C ASN A 428 -15.31 -4.94 -25.79
N ILE A 429 -16.52 -5.38 -26.09
CA ILE A 429 -16.89 -6.79 -26.07
C ILE A 429 -17.55 -7.13 -27.40
N SER A 430 -17.01 -8.15 -28.07
CA SER A 430 -17.59 -8.77 -29.25
C SER A 430 -17.73 -10.27 -28.97
N ALA A 431 -18.96 -10.77 -29.01
CA ALA A 431 -19.28 -12.17 -28.71
C ALA A 431 -20.32 -12.76 -29.68
N HIS A 432 -20.42 -14.08 -29.81
CA HIS A 432 -21.61 -14.71 -30.38
C HIS A 432 -22.71 -14.81 -29.32
N THR A 433 -22.36 -15.34 -28.14
CA THR A 433 -23.21 -15.33 -26.94
C THR A 433 -22.49 -14.65 -25.76
N LEU A 434 -23.23 -13.85 -25.00
CA LEU A 434 -22.71 -13.08 -23.88
C LEU A 434 -23.57 -13.29 -22.62
N ARG A 435 -22.92 -13.59 -21.50
CA ARG A 435 -23.55 -13.59 -20.17
C ARG A 435 -22.77 -12.71 -19.20
N MET A 436 -23.46 -11.85 -18.47
CA MET A 436 -22.89 -11.03 -17.40
C MET A 436 -23.72 -11.18 -16.13
N GLU A 437 -23.05 -11.54 -15.05
CA GLU A 437 -23.59 -11.67 -13.69
C GLU A 437 -22.88 -10.66 -12.80
N LEU A 438 -23.59 -9.63 -12.36
CA LEU A 438 -23.05 -8.51 -11.61
C LEU A 438 -23.74 -8.41 -10.24
N ASN A 439 -22.96 -8.32 -9.17
CA ASN A 439 -23.48 -8.20 -7.82
C ASN A 439 -22.66 -7.25 -6.95
N ASN A 440 -23.31 -6.66 -5.94
CA ASN A 440 -22.70 -5.84 -4.90
C ASN A 440 -21.81 -4.72 -5.46
N TYR A 441 -22.45 -3.69 -6.04
CA TYR A 441 -21.78 -2.46 -6.51
C TYR A 441 -20.74 -2.69 -7.62
N SER A 442 -20.90 -3.73 -8.43
CA SER A 442 -19.98 -4.01 -9.54
C SER A 442 -20.34 -3.19 -10.78
N ASP A 443 -19.34 -2.85 -11.60
CA ASP A 443 -19.49 -1.91 -12.72
C ASP A 443 -18.89 -2.49 -14.01
N VAL A 444 -19.59 -2.35 -15.13
CA VAL A 444 -19.09 -2.61 -16.48
C VAL A 444 -19.18 -1.31 -17.28
N ARG A 445 -18.04 -0.86 -17.80
CA ARG A 445 -17.93 0.31 -18.67
C ARG A 445 -17.39 -0.09 -20.03
N SER A 446 -18.19 0.16 -21.06
CA SER A 446 -17.82 -0.20 -22.42
C SER A 446 -18.18 0.91 -23.41
N THR A 447 -17.35 1.10 -24.43
CA THR A 447 -17.75 1.93 -25.57
C THR A 447 -18.71 1.13 -26.45
N GLN A 448 -18.41 -0.14 -26.69
CA GLN A 448 -19.20 -1.01 -27.55
C GLN A 448 -19.34 -2.43 -27.01
N ILE A 449 -20.59 -2.90 -26.93
CA ILE A 449 -20.92 -4.31 -26.69
C ILE A 449 -21.68 -4.84 -27.91
N THR A 450 -21.14 -5.88 -28.54
CA THR A 450 -21.75 -6.55 -29.69
C THR A 450 -21.94 -8.03 -29.38
N PHE A 451 -23.13 -8.55 -29.66
CA PHE A 451 -23.43 -9.98 -29.56
C PHE A 451 -24.18 -10.46 -30.80
N GLU A 452 -23.74 -11.53 -31.45
CA GLU A 452 -24.39 -11.99 -32.68
C GLU A 452 -25.73 -12.67 -32.40
N GLN A 453 -25.81 -13.56 -31.41
CA GLN A 453 -27.01 -14.37 -31.14
C GLN A 453 -27.77 -13.86 -29.92
N SER A 454 -27.11 -13.74 -28.77
CA SER A 454 -27.79 -13.38 -27.53
C SER A 454 -26.88 -12.76 -26.47
N ALA A 455 -27.48 -11.92 -25.63
CA ALA A 455 -26.90 -11.41 -24.40
C ALA A 455 -27.86 -11.58 -23.23
N VAL A 456 -27.33 -12.02 -22.08
CA VAL A 456 -28.04 -12.15 -20.80
C VAL A 456 -27.31 -11.33 -19.74
N PHE A 457 -27.98 -10.33 -19.17
CA PHE A 457 -27.47 -9.47 -18.11
C PHE A 457 -28.26 -9.69 -16.82
N GLU A 458 -27.58 -10.10 -15.75
CA GLU A 458 -28.15 -10.32 -14.41
C GLU A 458 -27.44 -9.36 -13.46
N LEU A 459 -28.11 -8.29 -13.02
CA LEU A 459 -27.55 -7.24 -12.16
C LEU A 459 -28.32 -7.17 -10.84
N CYS A 460 -27.59 -7.32 -9.73
CA CYS A 460 -28.14 -7.22 -8.38
C CYS A 460 -27.35 -6.24 -7.52
N ASN A 461 -28.01 -5.70 -6.49
CA ASN A 461 -27.41 -4.93 -5.40
C ASN A 461 -26.51 -3.78 -5.87
N ARG A 462 -27.12 -2.78 -6.50
CA ARG A 462 -26.49 -1.52 -6.96
C ARG A 462 -25.39 -1.72 -8.01
N SER A 463 -25.49 -2.79 -8.81
CA SER A 463 -24.54 -3.00 -9.90
C SER A 463 -24.98 -2.30 -11.17
N GLU A 464 -24.03 -2.00 -12.03
CA GLU A 464 -24.26 -1.14 -13.20
C GLU A 464 -23.56 -1.65 -14.45
N ILE A 465 -24.27 -1.58 -15.59
CA ILE A 465 -23.67 -1.67 -16.92
C ILE A 465 -23.91 -0.34 -17.62
N THR A 466 -22.83 0.30 -18.06
CA THR A 466 -22.88 1.51 -18.89
C THR A 466 -22.15 1.25 -20.21
N ALA A 467 -22.90 1.33 -21.32
CA ALA A 467 -22.38 1.15 -22.67
C ALA A 467 -22.81 2.28 -23.60
N GLN A 468 -21.88 2.86 -24.36
CA GLN A 468 -22.23 3.91 -25.35
C GLN A 468 -23.03 3.33 -26.52
N ARG A 469 -22.70 2.11 -26.95
CA ARG A 469 -23.40 1.38 -28.01
C ARG A 469 -23.57 -0.09 -27.68
N ILE A 470 -24.78 -0.62 -27.87
CA ILE A 470 -25.08 -2.05 -27.81
C ILE A 470 -25.69 -2.51 -29.14
N SER A 471 -25.29 -3.66 -29.67
CA SER A 471 -25.92 -4.23 -30.88
C SER A 471 -25.95 -5.76 -30.86
N GLY A 472 -27.07 -6.35 -31.29
CA GLY A 472 -27.17 -7.80 -31.44
C GLY A 472 -28.58 -8.31 -31.75
N GLU A 473 -28.79 -9.62 -31.71
CA GLU A 473 -30.10 -10.22 -32.02
C GLU A 473 -31.06 -10.23 -30.82
N LYS A 474 -30.70 -10.92 -29.72
CA LYS A 474 -31.56 -11.07 -28.53
C LYS A 474 -30.93 -10.53 -27.26
N LEU A 475 -31.59 -9.60 -26.56
CA LEU A 475 -31.15 -9.07 -25.28
C LEU A 475 -32.12 -9.42 -24.15
N SER A 476 -31.63 -10.09 -23.10
CA SER A 476 -32.36 -10.31 -21.86
C SER A 476 -31.64 -9.64 -20.70
N ALA A 477 -32.33 -8.82 -19.91
CA ALA A 477 -31.77 -8.21 -18.70
C ALA A 477 -32.70 -8.36 -17.49
N GLN A 478 -32.13 -8.74 -16.35
CA GLN A 478 -32.78 -8.78 -15.05
C GLN A 478 -32.02 -7.85 -14.10
N LEU A 479 -32.71 -6.83 -13.58
CA LEU A 479 -32.12 -5.84 -12.69
C LEU A 479 -32.90 -5.75 -11.38
N GLU A 480 -32.19 -5.97 -10.28
CA GLU A 480 -32.74 -5.96 -8.93
C GLU A 480 -31.98 -5.01 -8.01
N ASN A 481 -32.64 -4.54 -6.95
CA ASN A 481 -32.03 -3.80 -5.84
C ASN A 481 -31.12 -2.65 -6.28
N TYR A 482 -31.70 -1.58 -6.84
CA TYR A 482 -31.02 -0.34 -7.25
C TYR A 482 -29.99 -0.52 -8.38
N SER A 483 -30.03 -1.62 -9.11
CA SER A 483 -29.13 -1.85 -10.25
C SER A 483 -29.52 -1.02 -11.47
N LYS A 484 -28.55 -0.74 -12.35
CA LYS A 484 -28.73 0.16 -13.50
C LYS A 484 -28.20 -0.43 -14.80
N LEU A 485 -28.96 -0.27 -15.87
CA LEU A 485 -28.51 -0.55 -17.24
C LEU A 485 -28.64 0.73 -18.07
N ASN A 486 -27.52 1.28 -18.51
CA ASN A 486 -27.44 2.51 -19.28
C ASN A 486 -26.90 2.21 -20.68
N ILE A 487 -27.74 2.43 -21.70
CA ILE A 487 -27.44 2.19 -23.10
C ILE A 487 -27.56 3.50 -23.87
N GLY A 488 -26.44 3.97 -24.40
CA GLY A 488 -26.38 5.22 -25.16
C GLY A 488 -27.07 5.15 -26.52
N SER A 489 -26.87 4.08 -27.28
CA SER A 489 -27.45 3.88 -28.61
C SER A 489 -27.38 2.42 -29.09
N GLY A 490 -28.05 2.11 -30.21
CA GLY A 490 -27.85 0.87 -30.95
C GLY A 490 -29.14 0.13 -31.28
N ARG A 491 -29.10 -1.19 -31.46
CA ARG A 491 -30.28 -1.98 -31.84
C ARG A 491 -30.25 -3.44 -31.38
N ALA A 492 -31.43 -4.00 -31.13
CA ALA A 492 -31.64 -5.45 -31.10
C ALA A 492 -33.00 -5.87 -31.65
N SER A 493 -33.08 -7.10 -32.16
CA SER A 493 -34.28 -7.67 -32.75
C SER A 493 -35.32 -8.04 -31.69
N GLU A 494 -34.89 -8.66 -30.60
CA GLU A 494 -35.74 -9.10 -29.50
C GLU A 494 -35.18 -8.65 -28.14
N GLY A 495 -36.08 -8.23 -27.25
CA GLY A 495 -35.74 -7.70 -25.93
C GLY A 495 -36.64 -8.21 -24.82
N TYR A 496 -36.03 -8.56 -23.70
CA TYR A 496 -36.72 -8.79 -22.43
C TYR A 496 -36.01 -8.05 -21.30
N VAL A 497 -36.72 -7.20 -20.56
CA VAL A 497 -36.17 -6.51 -19.38
C VAL A 497 -37.11 -6.69 -18.19
N SER A 498 -36.57 -7.22 -17.08
CA SER A 498 -37.28 -7.34 -15.80
C SER A 498 -36.62 -6.45 -14.74
N LEU A 499 -37.42 -5.63 -14.07
CA LEU A 499 -36.98 -4.62 -13.10
C LEU A 499 -37.70 -4.80 -11.76
N SER A 500 -36.94 -4.75 -10.66
CA SER A 500 -37.43 -4.76 -9.28
C SER A 500 -36.53 -3.93 -8.35
N GLY A 501 -37.02 -3.62 -7.14
CA GLY A 501 -36.19 -3.04 -6.08
C GLY A 501 -35.54 -1.70 -6.43
N ARG A 502 -36.28 -0.77 -7.08
CA ARG A 502 -35.76 0.54 -7.53
C ARG A 502 -34.68 0.46 -8.61
N SER A 503 -34.65 -0.59 -9.43
CA SER A 503 -33.74 -0.66 -10.58
C SER A 503 -34.14 0.26 -11.73
N GLU A 504 -33.17 0.62 -12.56
CA GLU A 504 -33.31 1.58 -13.66
C GLU A 504 -32.78 0.99 -14.98
N CYS A 505 -33.56 1.09 -16.04
CA CYS A 505 -33.11 0.81 -17.41
C CYS A 505 -33.27 2.06 -18.27
N ASN A 506 -32.15 2.61 -18.73
CA ASN A 506 -32.08 3.83 -19.54
C ASN A 506 -31.56 3.49 -20.94
N SER A 507 -32.47 3.46 -21.92
CA SER A 507 -32.20 2.96 -23.28
C SER A 507 -32.97 3.76 -24.36
N SER A 508 -33.20 5.05 -24.12
CA SER A 508 -34.07 5.90 -24.95
C SER A 508 -33.65 6.04 -26.43
N ASN A 509 -32.40 5.74 -26.79
CA ASN A 509 -31.89 5.77 -28.17
C ASN A 509 -31.47 4.37 -28.68
N PHE A 510 -31.85 3.32 -27.97
CA PHE A 510 -31.57 1.94 -28.33
C PHE A 510 -32.84 1.31 -28.92
N ASN A 511 -32.79 0.94 -30.20
CA ASN A 511 -33.96 0.42 -30.88
C ASN A 511 -34.16 -1.08 -30.65
N MET A 512 -35.17 -1.42 -29.86
CA MET A 512 -35.64 -2.79 -29.72
C MET A 512 -36.86 -3.04 -30.62
N ARG A 513 -36.74 -3.93 -31.61
CA ARG A 513 -37.87 -4.20 -32.52
C ARG A 513 -39.04 -4.86 -31.78
N ASN A 514 -38.82 -5.99 -31.12
CA ASN A 514 -39.84 -6.67 -30.32
C ASN A 514 -39.41 -6.66 -28.84
N PHE A 515 -40.14 -5.96 -27.98
CA PHE A 515 -39.70 -5.71 -26.62
C PHE A 515 -40.77 -6.06 -25.57
N THR A 516 -40.40 -6.91 -24.61
CA THR A 516 -41.17 -7.13 -23.38
C THR A 516 -40.48 -6.47 -22.18
N ILE A 517 -41.23 -5.69 -21.41
CA ILE A 517 -40.76 -5.05 -20.17
C ILE A 517 -41.66 -5.45 -19.03
N LYS A 518 -41.05 -5.96 -17.95
CA LYS A 518 -41.68 -6.21 -16.66
C LYS A 518 -41.10 -5.26 -15.62
N ALA A 519 -41.89 -4.34 -15.10
CA ALA A 519 -41.44 -3.38 -14.09
C ALA A 519 -42.25 -3.51 -12.79
N ASN A 520 -41.58 -3.68 -11.67
CA ASN A 520 -42.19 -3.81 -10.34
C ASN A 520 -41.63 -2.77 -9.36
N ASP A 521 -42.21 -2.68 -8.17
CA ASP A 521 -41.81 -1.75 -7.11
C ASP A 521 -41.75 -0.29 -7.58
N TYR A 522 -40.64 0.40 -7.32
CA TYR A 522 -40.33 1.77 -7.71
C TYR A 522 -39.34 1.82 -8.90
N SER A 523 -39.35 0.79 -9.75
CA SER A 523 -38.43 0.73 -10.90
C SER A 523 -38.78 1.72 -12.00
N ILE A 524 -37.77 2.08 -12.81
CA ILE A 524 -37.90 3.03 -13.91
C ILE A 524 -37.35 2.41 -15.19
N ALA A 525 -38.16 2.41 -16.25
CA ALA A 525 -37.73 2.05 -17.60
C ALA A 525 -37.90 3.25 -18.55
N ASN A 526 -36.85 3.61 -19.27
CA ASN A 526 -36.88 4.56 -20.39
C ASN A 526 -36.42 3.82 -21.65
N VAL A 527 -37.33 3.62 -22.61
CA VAL A 527 -37.10 2.70 -23.74
C VAL A 527 -37.57 3.25 -25.08
N TYR A 528 -37.01 2.72 -26.17
CA TYR A 528 -37.43 3.02 -27.54
C TYR A 528 -37.70 1.72 -28.31
N SER A 529 -38.82 1.66 -29.04
CA SER A 529 -39.21 0.49 -29.83
C SER A 529 -39.88 0.86 -31.15
N THR A 530 -39.73 -0.01 -32.16
CA THR A 530 -40.27 0.19 -33.53
C THR A 530 -41.16 -0.95 -34.04
N GLY A 531 -41.29 -2.04 -33.30
CA GLY A 531 -42.13 -3.20 -33.66
C GLY A 531 -43.23 -3.42 -32.62
N SER A 532 -43.21 -4.55 -31.92
CA SER A 532 -44.15 -4.83 -30.83
C SER A 532 -43.58 -4.44 -29.46
N LEU A 533 -44.42 -3.85 -28.61
CA LEU A 533 -44.07 -3.48 -27.24
C LEU A 533 -45.09 -4.05 -26.26
N ARG A 534 -44.63 -4.98 -25.42
CA ARG A 534 -45.43 -5.59 -24.36
C ARG A 534 -44.98 -5.06 -23.00
N LEU A 535 -45.88 -4.39 -22.30
CA LEU A 535 -45.60 -3.77 -21.02
C LEU A 535 -46.37 -4.48 -19.91
N ILE A 536 -45.65 -4.84 -18.84
CA ILE A 536 -46.17 -5.58 -17.69
C ILE A 536 -45.75 -4.83 -16.44
N THR A 537 -46.72 -4.41 -15.65
CA THR A 537 -46.48 -3.86 -14.30
C THR A 537 -47.41 -4.53 -13.31
N THR A 538 -46.88 -4.87 -12.13
CA THR A 538 -47.69 -5.33 -10.99
C THR A 538 -47.71 -4.31 -9.84
N SER A 539 -47.04 -3.16 -10.00
CA SER A 539 -46.92 -2.11 -8.98
C SER A 539 -47.32 -0.75 -9.54
N PRO A 540 -48.21 0.00 -8.88
CA PRO A 540 -48.57 1.36 -9.31
C PRO A 540 -47.40 2.35 -9.19
N SER A 541 -46.35 2.01 -8.44
CA SER A 541 -45.16 2.86 -8.26
C SER A 541 -44.11 2.70 -9.37
N ALA A 542 -44.23 1.67 -10.20
CA ALA A 542 -43.29 1.40 -11.28
C ALA A 542 -43.60 2.30 -12.49
N ARG A 543 -42.57 2.92 -13.07
CA ARG A 543 -42.71 3.88 -14.17
C ARG A 543 -42.09 3.34 -15.45
N ILE A 544 -42.87 3.25 -16.51
CA ILE A 544 -42.37 2.90 -17.84
C ILE A 544 -42.64 4.08 -18.78
N ASN A 545 -41.57 4.66 -19.31
CA ASN A 545 -41.60 5.69 -20.34
C ASN A 545 -41.11 5.08 -21.66
N TYR A 546 -41.93 5.14 -22.70
CA TYR A 546 -41.57 4.59 -24.02
C TYR A 546 -41.74 5.61 -25.14
N SER A 547 -40.93 5.47 -26.19
CA SER A 547 -41.03 6.23 -27.43
C SER A 547 -40.80 5.33 -28.65
N GLY A 548 -41.04 5.88 -29.85
CA GLY A 548 -40.94 5.18 -31.12
C GLY A 548 -42.28 4.71 -31.69
N ASN A 549 -42.27 4.27 -32.94
CA ASN A 549 -43.46 3.85 -33.67
C ASN A 549 -43.68 2.34 -33.47
N CYS A 550 -44.27 1.95 -32.33
CA CYS A 550 -44.51 0.56 -31.96
C CYS A 550 -46.00 0.26 -31.70
N GLN A 551 -46.38 -1.01 -31.82
CA GLN A 551 -47.68 -1.55 -31.46
C GLN A 551 -47.66 -1.99 -29.99
N VAL A 552 -48.50 -1.37 -29.15
CA VAL A 552 -48.51 -1.62 -27.69
C VAL A 552 -49.62 -2.61 -27.32
N GLU A 553 -49.27 -3.76 -26.76
CA GLU A 553 -50.23 -4.86 -26.50
C GLU A 553 -50.97 -4.77 -25.16
N LYS A 554 -50.40 -4.10 -24.15
CA LYS A 554 -51.01 -3.91 -22.82
C LYS A 554 -50.55 -2.60 -22.21
N SER A 555 -51.49 -1.79 -21.71
CA SER A 555 -51.20 -0.51 -21.05
C SER A 555 -51.86 -0.46 -19.67
N ALA A 556 -51.16 0.14 -18.70
CA ALA A 556 -51.59 0.40 -17.33
C ALA A 556 -51.35 1.89 -17.02
N PRO A 557 -51.99 2.49 -15.98
CA PRO A 557 -51.93 3.94 -15.74
C PRO A 557 -50.53 4.51 -15.50
N SER A 558 -49.57 3.69 -15.04
CA SER A 558 -48.19 4.11 -14.75
C SER A 558 -47.26 4.09 -15.97
N ILE A 559 -47.83 4.00 -17.16
CA ILE A 559 -47.13 3.91 -18.45
C ILE A 559 -47.34 5.20 -19.23
N ASN A 560 -46.23 5.87 -19.59
CA ASN A 560 -46.26 7.14 -20.32
C ASN A 560 -45.63 6.98 -21.71
N ARG A 561 -46.34 7.44 -22.74
CA ARG A 561 -45.77 7.66 -24.07
C ARG A 561 -45.05 9.01 -24.08
N LYS A 562 -43.79 9.03 -24.51
CA LYS A 562 -43.01 10.26 -24.70
C LYS A 562 -43.14 10.80 -26.12
#